data_AF-A0A7S0AQ21-F1
#
_entry.id   AF-A0A7S0AQ21-F1
#
_cell.length_a   1.000
_cell.length_b   1.000
_cell.length_c   1.000
_cell.angle_alpha   90.00
_cell.angle_beta   90.00
_cell.angle_gamma   90.00
#
_symmetry.space_group_name_H-M   'P 1'
#
loop_
_entity.id
_entity.type
_entity.pdbx_description
1 polymer ?
#
loop_
_entity_poly.entity_id
_entity_poly.type
_entity_poly.pdbx_seq_one_letter_code
_entity_poly.pdbx_strand_id
1 'polypeptide(L)'
;EPKPLSTHGGRPAIDLCSHGDLLRACWMSRPADGVATSSGASSSSGPASAVAGVGSSGKQEFKEPTEADILCAEFLELVRLRTKEGYEEALKLSERILELEPRNQLVGEYQMVIELFLQNMTERCKEEVALEQAAEQDPNRTPSEVSTEDSEAEEPETDGGATAEDHVSEVATEPPTSPR
;
A
#
# COMPACT_ATOMS: atom_id res chain seq x y z
N GLU A 1 64.40 -21.17 2.25
CA GLU A 1 63.82 -20.51 3.44
C GLU A 1 62.40 -20.04 3.12
N PRO A 2 61.40 -20.39 3.96
CA PRO A 2 60.04 -19.85 3.85
C PRO A 2 59.75 -18.83 4.97
N LYS A 3 59.07 -17.72 4.64
CA LYS A 3 58.30 -16.80 5.54
C LYS A 3 57.81 -15.57 4.73
N PRO A 4 56.74 -14.86 5.15
CA PRO A 4 55.45 -15.34 5.66
C PRO A 4 54.23 -14.62 5.02
N LEU A 5 53.06 -15.20 5.31
CA LEU A 5 51.70 -14.64 5.22
C LEU A 5 51.60 -13.18 5.71
N SER A 6 50.83 -12.34 5.00
CA SER A 6 49.75 -11.52 5.60
C SER A 6 49.12 -10.58 4.59
N THR A 7 47.85 -10.82 4.23
CA THR A 7 46.92 -9.73 3.89
C THR A 7 45.51 -10.15 4.30
N HIS A 8 45.14 -9.81 5.54
CA HIS A 8 43.75 -9.76 5.97
C HIS A 8 43.03 -8.65 5.19
N GLY A 9 42.37 -9.01 4.09
CA GLY A 9 41.37 -8.18 3.44
C GLY A 9 40.03 -8.35 4.15
N GLY A 10 39.81 -7.61 5.23
CA GLY A 10 38.50 -7.49 5.87
C GLY A 10 37.51 -6.88 4.89
N ARG A 11 36.62 -7.70 4.33
CA ARG A 11 35.46 -7.22 3.57
C ARG A 11 34.46 -6.61 4.55
N PRO A 12 33.99 -5.37 4.33
CA PRO A 12 32.87 -4.85 5.11
C PRO A 12 31.63 -5.69 4.77
N ALA A 13 30.99 -6.23 5.81
CA ALA A 13 29.66 -6.76 5.73
C ALA A 13 28.74 -5.61 5.29
N ILE A 14 28.37 -5.61 4.02
CA ILE A 14 27.26 -4.79 3.53
C ILE A 14 25.99 -5.41 4.07
N ASP A 15 25.46 -4.77 5.10
CA ASP A 15 24.18 -5.07 5.72
C ASP A 15 23.07 -4.84 4.68
N LEU A 16 22.68 -5.91 3.98
CA LEU A 16 21.68 -5.89 2.91
C LEU A 16 20.24 -5.84 3.45
N CYS A 17 20.03 -5.77 4.76
CA CYS A 17 18.71 -5.85 5.38
C CYS A 17 17.88 -4.55 5.36
N SER A 18 18.32 -3.47 4.70
CA SER A 18 17.67 -2.15 4.85
C SER A 18 17.28 -1.47 3.53
N HIS A 19 16.83 -2.20 2.52
CA HIS A 19 16.22 -1.61 1.31
C HIS A 19 14.68 -1.53 1.32
N GLY A 20 14.02 -2.15 2.31
CA GLY A 20 12.55 -2.12 2.44
C GLY A 20 11.98 -0.78 2.92
N ASP A 21 12.76 0.04 3.64
CA ASP A 21 12.27 1.28 4.25
C ASP A 21 12.40 2.54 3.35
N LEU A 22 13.18 2.47 2.28
CA LEU A 22 13.36 3.61 1.36
C LEU A 22 12.13 3.87 0.48
N LEU A 23 11.34 2.83 0.16
CA LEU A 23 10.08 3.00 -0.57
C LEU A 23 8.92 3.45 0.32
N ARG A 24 9.03 3.24 1.64
CA ARG A 24 8.07 3.76 2.63
C ARG A 24 8.22 5.28 2.82
N ALA A 25 9.43 5.82 2.66
CA ALA A 25 9.72 7.24 2.82
C ALA A 25 9.18 8.13 1.68
N CYS A 26 9.04 7.61 0.46
CA CYS A 26 8.52 8.40 -0.67
C CYS A 26 7.01 8.68 -0.60
N TRP A 27 6.24 7.88 0.15
CA TRP A 27 4.78 8.02 0.22
C TRP A 27 4.28 8.85 1.42
N MET A 28 5.15 9.18 2.39
CA MET A 28 4.80 10.06 3.53
C MET A 28 5.44 11.44 3.49
N SER A 29 6.30 11.74 2.50
CA SER A 29 6.83 13.09 2.30
C SER A 29 6.01 13.84 1.25
N ARG A 30 4.79 14.26 1.61
CA ARG A 30 4.20 15.45 1.00
C ARG A 30 4.87 16.66 1.65
N PRO A 31 5.66 17.48 0.94
CA PRO A 31 5.91 18.83 1.40
C PRO A 31 4.58 19.58 1.33
N ALA A 32 4.07 19.98 2.49
CA ALA A 32 3.07 21.02 2.59
C ALA A 32 3.73 22.38 2.30
N ASP A 33 4.28 22.57 1.10
CA ASP A 33 4.73 23.88 0.66
C ASP A 33 3.55 24.60 0.01
N GLY A 34 2.76 25.21 0.89
CA GLY A 34 1.88 26.31 0.53
C GLY A 34 2.73 27.49 0.05
N VAL A 35 3.00 27.56 -1.25
CA VAL A 35 3.42 28.80 -1.90
C VAL A 35 2.16 29.64 -2.15
N ALA A 36 1.84 30.44 -1.13
CA ALA A 36 1.00 31.61 -1.28
C ALA A 36 1.79 32.68 -2.03
N THR A 37 1.60 32.78 -3.35
CA THR A 37 1.94 34.01 -4.09
C THR A 37 0.82 35.01 -3.90
N SER A 38 0.87 35.68 -2.74
CA SER A 38 0.18 36.94 -2.49
C SER A 38 0.98 38.09 -3.11
N SER A 39 0.38 38.83 -4.05
CA SER A 39 0.64 40.28 -4.26
C SER A 39 -0.38 40.86 -5.23
N GLY A 40 -1.32 41.64 -4.68
CA GLY A 40 -2.33 42.37 -5.45
C GLY A 40 -3.32 43.05 -4.52
N ALA A 41 -2.84 44.05 -3.77
CA ALA A 41 -3.63 44.85 -2.85
C ALA A 41 -4.75 45.65 -3.56
N SER A 42 -5.94 45.74 -2.96
CA SER A 42 -6.56 47.02 -2.58
C SER A 42 -7.90 46.82 -1.87
N SER A 43 -7.87 47.24 -0.61
CA SER A 43 -8.92 47.65 0.32
C SER A 43 -10.29 48.05 -0.26
N SER A 44 -11.35 47.48 0.30
CA SER A 44 -12.54 48.25 0.68
C SER A 44 -13.15 47.67 1.95
N SER A 45 -13.29 48.53 2.95
CA SER A 45 -13.84 48.28 4.28
C SER A 45 -15.37 48.36 4.22
N GLY A 46 -16.05 47.31 4.67
CA GLY A 46 -17.49 47.28 4.91
C GLY A 46 -17.79 46.70 6.31
N PRO A 47 -18.68 47.32 7.09
CA PRO A 47 -18.84 47.01 8.51
C PRO A 47 -19.71 45.78 8.78
N ALA A 48 -19.49 45.24 9.98
CA ALA A 48 -20.15 44.14 10.66
C ALA A 48 -21.63 43.89 10.30
N SER A 49 -21.95 42.62 10.09
CA SER A 49 -23.28 42.11 10.41
C SER A 49 -23.16 40.69 10.96
N ALA A 50 -23.38 40.58 12.26
CA ALA A 50 -23.58 39.33 12.96
C ALA A 50 -24.84 38.66 12.39
N VAL A 51 -24.68 37.46 11.84
CA VAL A 51 -25.83 36.58 11.57
C VAL A 51 -25.46 35.21 12.08
N ALA A 52 -26.17 34.79 13.12
CA ALA A 52 -26.26 33.42 13.57
C ALA A 52 -26.82 32.58 12.42
N GLY A 53 -25.93 32.01 11.61
CA GLY A 53 -26.25 31.04 10.59
C GLY A 53 -26.47 29.69 11.24
N VAL A 54 -27.69 29.47 11.71
CA VAL A 54 -28.27 28.13 11.91
C VAL A 54 -27.85 27.26 10.75
N GLY A 55 -27.12 26.19 11.06
CA GLY A 55 -26.59 25.24 10.10
C GLY A 55 -27.70 24.79 9.18
N SER A 56 -27.66 25.28 7.95
CA SER A 56 -28.42 24.71 6.85
C SER A 56 -27.79 23.34 6.60
N SER A 57 -28.27 22.34 7.34
CA SER A 57 -28.25 20.94 6.92
C SER A 57 -29.08 20.86 5.65
N GLY A 58 -28.52 21.40 4.56
CA GLY A 58 -29.04 21.22 3.23
C GLY A 58 -29.15 19.73 3.04
N LYS A 59 -30.39 19.26 2.87
CA LYS A 59 -30.71 17.87 2.54
C LYS A 59 -29.79 17.48 1.39
N GLN A 60 -28.74 16.73 1.68
CA GLN A 60 -27.97 16.08 0.62
C GLN A 60 -28.96 15.12 -0.02
N GLU A 61 -29.46 15.49 -1.19
CA GLU A 61 -30.15 14.53 -2.04
C GLU A 61 -29.16 13.38 -2.21
N PHE A 62 -29.52 12.23 -1.62
CA PHE A 62 -28.77 10.98 -1.77
C PHE A 62 -28.78 10.65 -3.26
N LYS A 63 -27.78 11.14 -3.98
CA LYS A 63 -27.48 10.65 -5.31
C LYS A 63 -26.95 9.24 -5.12
N GLU A 64 -27.65 8.31 -5.75
CA GLU A 64 -27.20 6.94 -5.87
C GLU A 64 -25.78 6.95 -6.45
N PRO A 65 -24.82 6.21 -5.84
CA PRO A 65 -23.45 6.13 -6.34
C PRO A 65 -23.47 5.70 -7.80
N THR A 66 -22.69 6.37 -8.63
CA THR A 66 -22.56 5.94 -10.02
C THR A 66 -21.80 4.61 -10.07
N GLU A 67 -22.00 3.83 -11.14
CA GLU A 67 -21.22 2.60 -11.35
C GLU A 67 -19.71 2.88 -11.30
N ALA A 68 -19.27 4.02 -11.86
CA ALA A 68 -17.87 4.44 -11.79
C ALA A 68 -17.38 4.66 -10.35
N ASP A 69 -18.23 5.21 -9.46
CA ASP A 69 -17.89 5.40 -8.04
C ASP A 69 -17.69 4.05 -7.33
N ILE A 70 -18.55 3.07 -7.64
CA ILE A 70 -18.47 1.71 -7.08
C ILE A 70 -17.18 1.04 -7.55
N LEU A 71 -16.89 1.09 -8.85
CA LEU A 71 -15.66 0.53 -9.42
C LEU A 71 -14.41 1.22 -8.88
N CYS A 72 -14.46 2.55 -8.65
CA CYS A 72 -13.36 3.29 -8.02
C CYS A 72 -13.10 2.81 -6.58
N ALA A 73 -14.14 2.49 -5.81
CA ALA A 73 -13.98 1.96 -4.46
C ALA A 73 -13.26 0.59 -4.48
N GLU A 74 -13.72 -0.32 -5.33
CA GLU A 74 -13.10 -1.65 -5.51
C GLU A 74 -11.66 -1.54 -6.01
N PHE A 75 -11.40 -0.67 -6.99
CA PHE A 75 -10.06 -0.37 -7.47
C PHE A 75 -9.12 0.05 -6.34
N LEU A 76 -9.55 0.96 -5.47
CA LEU A 76 -8.74 1.41 -4.33
C LEU A 76 -8.53 0.31 -3.29
N GLU A 77 -9.48 -0.60 -3.11
CA GLU A 77 -9.32 -1.77 -2.24
C GLU A 77 -8.24 -2.71 -2.78
N LEU A 78 -8.24 -3.02 -4.07
CA LEU A 78 -7.21 -3.84 -4.71
C LEU A 78 -5.82 -3.20 -4.61
N VAL A 79 -5.71 -1.89 -4.83
CA VAL A 79 -4.44 -1.15 -4.67
C VAL A 79 -3.93 -1.20 -3.23
N ARG A 80 -4.82 -1.24 -2.23
CA ARG A 80 -4.45 -1.35 -0.81
C ARG A 80 -3.94 -2.73 -0.43
N LEU A 81 -4.34 -3.80 -1.14
CA LEU A 81 -3.84 -5.16 -0.89
C LEU A 81 -2.34 -5.29 -1.18
N ARG A 82 -1.81 -4.49 -2.12
CA ARG A 82 -0.38 -4.49 -2.51
C ARG A 82 0.15 -5.87 -2.92
N THR A 83 -0.70 -6.70 -3.48
CA THR A 83 -0.35 -7.97 -4.09
C THR A 83 -0.20 -7.80 -5.60
N LYS A 84 0.54 -8.71 -6.24
CA LYS A 84 0.71 -8.69 -7.69
C LYS A 84 -0.64 -8.86 -8.40
N GLU A 85 -1.43 -9.82 -7.95
CA GLU A 85 -2.75 -10.15 -8.47
C GLU A 85 -3.70 -8.96 -8.30
N GLY A 86 -3.69 -8.31 -7.12
CA GLY A 86 -4.50 -7.14 -6.85
C GLY A 86 -4.15 -5.96 -7.76
N TYR A 87 -2.87 -5.72 -8.03
CA TYR A 87 -2.45 -4.70 -8.99
C TYR A 87 -2.84 -5.03 -10.44
N GLU A 88 -2.75 -6.29 -10.87
CA GLU A 88 -3.19 -6.72 -12.21
C GLU A 88 -4.70 -6.56 -12.39
N GLU A 89 -5.49 -6.89 -11.37
CA GLU A 89 -6.95 -6.69 -11.37
C GLU A 89 -7.31 -5.19 -11.31
N ALA A 90 -6.58 -4.41 -10.51
CA ALA A 90 -6.76 -2.95 -10.45
C ALA A 90 -6.53 -2.30 -11.81
N LEU A 91 -5.55 -2.76 -12.60
CA LEU A 91 -5.34 -2.26 -13.97
C LEU A 91 -6.55 -2.56 -14.88
N LYS A 92 -7.15 -3.76 -14.79
CA LYS A 92 -8.37 -4.07 -15.57
C LYS A 92 -9.55 -3.19 -15.18
N LEU A 93 -9.75 -2.95 -13.87
CA LEU A 93 -10.78 -2.02 -13.41
C LEU A 93 -10.52 -0.59 -13.86
N SER A 94 -9.25 -0.16 -13.86
CA SER A 94 -8.89 1.19 -14.29
C SER A 94 -9.25 1.47 -15.75
N GLU A 95 -9.06 0.50 -16.65
CA GLU A 95 -9.49 0.59 -18.05
C GLU A 95 -11.02 0.78 -18.12
N ARG A 96 -11.77 -0.02 -17.36
CA ARG A 96 -13.24 0.06 -17.30
C ARG A 96 -13.73 1.40 -16.74
N ILE A 97 -13.07 1.93 -15.71
CA ILE A 97 -13.41 3.25 -15.14
C ILE A 97 -13.16 4.35 -16.17
N LEU A 98 -12.05 4.30 -16.92
CA LEU A 98 -11.73 5.29 -17.94
C LEU A 98 -12.67 5.23 -19.16
N GLU A 99 -13.27 4.07 -19.46
CA GLU A 99 -14.35 3.97 -20.45
C GLU A 99 -15.60 4.75 -20.02
N LEU A 100 -15.95 4.69 -18.74
CA LEU A 100 -17.10 5.40 -18.17
C LEU A 100 -16.81 6.89 -17.96
N GLU A 101 -15.59 7.21 -17.49
CA GLU A 101 -15.15 8.56 -17.16
C GLU A 101 -13.76 8.88 -17.76
N PRO A 102 -13.68 9.23 -19.06
CA PRO A 102 -12.40 9.48 -19.74
C PRO A 102 -11.61 10.69 -19.20
N ARG A 103 -12.25 11.51 -18.36
CA ARG A 103 -11.65 12.71 -17.74
C ARG A 103 -11.14 12.45 -16.33
N ASN A 104 -11.22 11.22 -15.84
CA ASN A 104 -10.75 10.85 -14.51
C ASN A 104 -9.21 10.73 -14.50
N GLN A 105 -8.54 11.86 -14.30
CA GLN A 105 -7.07 11.94 -14.29
C GLN A 105 -6.44 11.11 -13.16
N LEU A 106 -7.12 11.00 -12.02
CA LEU A 106 -6.64 10.28 -10.85
C LEU A 106 -6.35 8.82 -11.17
N VAL A 107 -7.28 8.15 -11.86
CA VAL A 107 -7.13 6.74 -12.26
C VAL A 107 -5.93 6.55 -13.20
N GLY A 108 -5.70 7.48 -14.13
CA GLY A 108 -4.53 7.46 -15.02
C GLY A 108 -3.21 7.62 -14.27
N GLU A 109 -3.15 8.49 -13.26
CA GLU A 109 -1.97 8.63 -12.40
C GLU A 109 -1.69 7.33 -11.63
N TYR A 110 -2.72 6.67 -11.10
CA TYR A 110 -2.55 5.39 -10.43
C TYR A 110 -2.11 4.27 -11.38
N GLN A 111 -2.58 4.22 -12.64
CA GLN A 111 -2.13 3.24 -13.63
C GLN A 111 -0.60 3.26 -13.76
N MET A 112 -0.01 4.45 -13.95
CA MET A 112 1.45 4.59 -14.07
C MET A 112 2.20 4.09 -12.83
N VAL A 113 1.66 4.38 -11.65
CA VAL A 113 2.27 3.97 -10.37
C VAL A 113 2.17 2.46 -10.16
N ILE A 114 1.02 1.86 -10.49
CA ILE A 114 0.78 0.42 -10.37
C ILE A 114 1.69 -0.36 -11.32
N GLU A 115 1.85 0.09 -12.56
CA GLU A 115 2.76 -0.51 -13.53
C GLU A 115 4.21 -0.54 -13.03
N LEU A 116 4.66 0.57 -12.41
CA LEU A 116 5.99 0.64 -11.81
C LEU A 116 6.17 -0.36 -10.67
N PHE A 117 5.15 -0.56 -9.83
CA PHE A 117 5.19 -1.56 -8.76
C PHE A 117 5.26 -2.99 -9.30
N LEU A 118 4.47 -3.31 -10.33
CA LEU A 118 4.48 -4.63 -10.96
C LEU A 118 5.84 -4.95 -11.61
N GLN A 119 6.47 -3.97 -12.25
CA GLN A 119 7.82 -4.12 -12.79
C GLN A 119 8.83 -4.42 -11.68
N ASN A 120 8.81 -3.63 -10.59
CA ASN A 120 9.72 -3.82 -9.46
C ASN A 120 9.56 -5.20 -8.79
N MET A 121 8.31 -5.62 -8.53
CA MET A 121 8.03 -6.95 -7.99
C MET A 121 8.56 -8.06 -8.91
N THR A 122 8.36 -7.92 -10.22
CA THR A 122 8.84 -8.90 -11.21
C THR A 122 10.37 -8.95 -11.26
N GLU A 123 11.05 -7.81 -11.18
CA GLU A 123 12.52 -7.74 -11.14
C GLU A 123 13.07 -8.44 -9.91
N ARG A 124 12.50 -8.18 -8.73
CA ARG A 124 12.90 -8.85 -7.49
C ARG A 124 12.76 -10.37 -7.57
N CYS A 125 11.62 -10.86 -8.03
CA CYS A 125 11.41 -12.30 -8.20
C CYS A 125 12.44 -12.91 -9.17
N LYS A 126 12.77 -12.20 -10.27
CA LYS A 126 13.79 -12.66 -11.21
C LYS A 126 15.19 -12.68 -10.58
N GLU A 127 15.53 -11.69 -9.77
CA GLU A 127 16.82 -11.62 -9.08
C GLU A 127 16.97 -12.78 -8.08
N GLU A 128 15.96 -13.04 -7.27
CA GLU A 128 15.94 -14.15 -6.30
C GLU A 128 16.14 -15.51 -7.01
N VAL A 129 15.38 -15.75 -8.08
CA VAL A 129 15.53 -16.98 -8.90
C VAL A 129 16.92 -17.08 -9.55
N ALA A 130 17.48 -15.97 -10.02
CA ALA A 130 18.81 -15.96 -10.63
C ALA A 130 19.91 -16.25 -9.60
N LEU A 131 19.77 -15.78 -8.37
CA LEU A 131 20.69 -16.06 -7.27
C LEU A 131 20.66 -17.54 -6.87
N GLU A 132 19.47 -18.13 -6.77
CA GLU A 132 19.29 -19.56 -6.50
C GLU A 132 19.96 -20.42 -7.58
N GLN A 133 19.71 -20.11 -8.86
CA GLN A 133 20.34 -20.79 -9.99
C GLN A 133 21.87 -20.64 -10.01
N ALA A 134 22.39 -19.46 -9.63
CA ALA A 134 23.83 -19.25 -9.53
C ALA A 134 24.45 -20.07 -8.39
N ALA A 135 23.74 -20.20 -7.26
CA ALA A 135 24.17 -21.02 -6.13
C ALA A 135 24.16 -22.53 -6.46
N GLU A 136 23.21 -22.98 -7.29
CA GLU A 136 23.20 -24.37 -7.80
C GLU A 136 24.38 -24.67 -8.74
N GLN A 137 24.86 -23.66 -9.46
CA GLN A 137 25.95 -23.81 -10.43
C GLN A 137 27.35 -23.62 -9.86
N ASP A 138 27.52 -23.32 -8.55
CA ASP A 138 28.85 -23.12 -7.97
C ASP A 138 29.63 -24.45 -7.90
N PRO A 139 30.71 -24.62 -8.68
CA PRO A 139 31.53 -25.83 -8.67
C PRO A 139 32.28 -26.04 -7.35
N ASN A 140 32.34 -25.03 -6.48
CA ASN A 140 32.91 -25.14 -5.14
C ASN A 140 31.88 -25.49 -4.06
N ARG A 141 30.60 -25.66 -4.42
CA ARG A 141 29.60 -26.21 -3.50
C ARG A 141 30.03 -27.64 -3.20
N THR A 142 30.68 -27.83 -2.04
CA THR A 142 31.23 -29.13 -1.68
C THR A 142 30.10 -30.16 -1.70
N PRO A 143 30.20 -31.24 -2.48
CA PRO A 143 29.13 -32.26 -2.62
C PRO A 143 28.90 -33.08 -1.33
N SER A 144 29.36 -32.58 -0.18
CA SER A 144 29.31 -33.22 1.13
C SER A 144 28.27 -32.60 2.08
N GLU A 145 27.67 -31.45 1.76
CA GLU A 145 26.46 -30.97 2.45
C GLU A 145 25.21 -31.62 1.85
N VAL A 146 25.16 -32.94 1.99
CA VAL A 146 23.91 -33.69 2.01
C VAL A 146 23.23 -33.40 3.36
N SER A 147 22.67 -32.21 3.53
CA SER A 147 21.51 -32.03 4.41
C SER A 147 20.40 -32.85 3.74
N THR A 148 19.85 -33.97 4.23
CA THR A 148 19.35 -34.25 5.58
C THR A 148 18.67 -33.06 6.26
N GLU A 149 18.08 -32.13 5.48
CA GLU A 149 17.04 -31.20 5.97
C GLU A 149 15.72 -31.30 5.19
N ASP A 150 15.48 -32.42 4.51
CA ASP A 150 14.10 -32.85 4.20
C ASP A 150 13.49 -33.47 5.47
N SER A 151 13.33 -32.65 6.51
CA SER A 151 12.58 -32.95 7.75
C SER A 151 12.30 -31.66 8.52
N GLU A 152 11.66 -30.69 7.87
CA GLU A 152 10.73 -29.81 8.60
C GLU A 152 9.42 -30.58 8.75
N ALA A 153 9.42 -31.46 9.75
CA ALA A 153 8.19 -31.93 10.35
C ALA A 153 7.46 -30.70 10.89
N GLU A 154 6.30 -30.40 10.29
CA GLU A 154 5.33 -29.46 10.86
C GLU A 154 4.93 -29.95 12.26
N GLU A 155 5.52 -29.37 13.29
CA GLU A 155 4.96 -29.36 14.63
C GLU A 155 3.79 -28.35 14.61
N PRO A 156 2.54 -28.76 14.89
CA PRO A 156 1.44 -27.83 15.02
C PRO A 156 1.60 -27.06 16.34
N GLU A 157 2.19 -25.87 16.29
CA GLU A 157 2.11 -24.89 17.38
C GLU A 157 0.65 -24.45 17.54
N THR A 158 -0.04 -25.20 18.39
CA THR A 158 -1.26 -24.83 19.06
C THR A 158 -0.89 -24.06 20.31
N ASP A 159 -0.78 -22.73 20.22
CA ASP A 159 -0.89 -21.90 21.43
C ASP A 159 -1.40 -20.47 21.16
N GLY A 160 -2.59 -20.20 21.70
CA GLY A 160 -2.76 -19.02 22.55
C GLY A 160 -2.85 -17.64 21.91
N GLY A 161 -3.69 -17.47 20.89
CA GLY A 161 -4.00 -16.15 20.31
C GLY A 161 -5.47 -15.77 20.39
N ALA A 162 -6.09 -15.83 21.57
CA ALA A 162 -7.43 -15.31 21.81
C ALA A 162 -7.47 -13.78 21.65
N THR A 163 -7.63 -13.29 20.42
CA THR A 163 -8.21 -11.96 20.20
C THR A 163 -9.71 -12.12 20.04
N ALA A 164 -10.37 -11.86 21.15
CA ALA A 164 -11.80 -11.71 21.34
C ALA A 164 -12.58 -11.43 20.05
N GLU A 165 -13.44 -12.38 19.72
CA GLU A 165 -14.65 -12.13 18.98
C GLU A 165 -15.41 -11.06 19.74
N ASP A 166 -15.41 -9.83 19.19
CA ASP A 166 -16.29 -8.77 19.64
C ASP A 166 -17.71 -9.23 19.32
N HIS A 167 -18.35 -9.80 20.35
CA HIS A 167 -19.74 -10.20 20.32
C HIS A 167 -20.58 -8.99 19.91
N VAL A 168 -21.18 -9.11 18.74
CA VAL A 168 -22.32 -8.30 18.29
C VAL A 168 -23.39 -8.36 19.40
N SER A 169 -23.46 -7.29 20.21
CA SER A 169 -24.56 -7.09 21.14
C SER A 169 -25.78 -6.67 20.34
N GLU A 170 -26.62 -7.64 20.01
CA GLU A 170 -27.95 -7.43 19.45
C GLU A 170 -28.82 -6.71 20.49
N VAL A 171 -28.72 -5.37 20.54
CA VAL A 171 -29.65 -4.54 21.30
C VAL A 171 -30.93 -4.39 20.48
N ALA A 172 -31.89 -5.27 20.77
CA ALA A 172 -33.28 -5.14 20.36
C ALA A 172 -33.82 -3.79 20.84
N THR A 173 -33.91 -2.82 19.93
CA THR A 173 -34.55 -1.54 20.21
C THR A 173 -36.04 -1.68 19.91
N GLU A 174 -36.82 -1.66 20.99
CA GLU A 174 -38.28 -1.69 21.06
C GLU A 174 -38.94 -0.68 20.09
N PRO A 175 -40.09 -1.00 19.46
CA PRO A 175 -40.82 -0.06 18.61
C PRO A 175 -41.48 1.06 19.44
N PRO A 176 -41.70 2.25 18.84
CA PRO A 176 -42.18 3.43 19.55
C PRO A 176 -43.62 3.26 20.06
N THR A 177 -43.82 3.45 21.36
CA THR A 177 -45.14 3.71 21.94
C THR A 177 -45.62 5.10 21.52
N SER A 178 -46.59 5.14 20.61
CA SER A 178 -47.43 6.32 20.37
C SER A 178 -48.07 6.83 21.67
N PRO A 179 -48.13 8.16 21.86
CA PRO A 179 -49.27 8.76 22.51
C PRO A 179 -50.00 9.71 21.56
N ARG A 180 -51.32 9.60 21.69
CA ARG A 180 -52.41 10.30 21.05
C ARG A 180 -52.42 11.81 21.31
#